data_AF-A0A956UQK5-F1
#
_entry.id   AF-A0A956UQK5-F1
#
_cell.length_a   1.000
_cell.length_b   1.000
_cell.length_c   1.000
_cell.angle_alpha   90.00
_cell.angle_beta   90.00
_cell.angle_gamma   90.00
#
_symmetry.space_group_name_H-M   'P 1'
#
loop_
_entity.id
_entity.type
_entity.pdbx_description
1 polymer ?
#
loop_
_entity_poly.entity_id
_entity_poly.type
_entity_poly.pdbx_seq_one_letter_code
_entity_poly.pdbx_strand_id
1 'polypeptide(L)'
;FAAATVSLLESGNDVRLRQFIRAFSGKAGPGTSLEEFTGALDKWTVFCAQTLYFDRPDLVDEAIDKLCELYKHFGIDEDATRRRFTVVVRIYVIGALAVRLAAWATVHSLTLRPVPSSLYDPDYIYSSWIRNATVFVARANLHMESDEPAQARGGFVLSAARNVMVEHPAMRPDLTEDQVPTDEISARDAALNSLCEFDIAYCFIVAAMGSGHGSAYPSSSAFDEDRSKPMAQRIVADANLREQMFPGVPDTNIAAAIAEIYELAIRESASHYGGRWWAMPPSVDAWVGKNSPPVNS
;
A
#
# COMPACT_ATOMS: atom_id res chain seq x y z
N PHE A 1 -0.22 17.78 16.54
CA PHE A 1 -0.75 17.84 15.17
C PHE A 1 -2.07 17.08 15.06
N ALA A 2 -2.11 15.77 15.36
CA ALA A 2 -3.34 14.95 15.31
C ALA A 2 -4.57 15.59 15.98
N ALA A 3 -4.45 16.04 17.24
CA ALA A 3 -5.55 16.71 17.96
C ALA A 3 -6.08 17.97 17.25
N ALA A 4 -5.21 18.72 16.57
CA ALA A 4 -5.63 19.88 15.78
C ALA A 4 -6.37 19.45 14.51
N THR A 5 -5.91 18.40 13.83
CA THR A 5 -6.63 17.83 12.68
C THR A 5 -8.01 17.33 13.07
N VAL A 6 -8.11 16.57 14.17
CA VAL A 6 -9.39 16.07 14.72
C VAL A 6 -10.32 17.24 15.04
N SER A 7 -9.85 18.26 15.75
CA SER A 7 -10.66 19.44 16.05
C SER A 7 -11.15 20.18 14.80
N LEU A 8 -10.35 20.24 13.73
CA LEU A 8 -10.77 20.82 12.44
C LEU A 8 -11.82 19.96 11.73
N LEU A 9 -11.71 18.63 11.84
CA LEU A 9 -12.70 17.69 11.30
C LEU A 9 -14.03 17.80 12.06
N GLU A 10 -14.00 17.79 13.39
CA GLU A 10 -15.18 17.94 14.26
C GLU A 10 -15.90 19.29 14.03
N SER A 11 -15.14 20.35 13.77
CA SER A 11 -15.69 21.68 13.48
C SER A 11 -16.08 21.90 12.01
N GLY A 12 -15.89 20.91 11.13
CA GLY A 12 -16.19 21.01 9.70
C GLY A 12 -15.38 22.09 8.97
N ASN A 13 -14.17 22.40 9.43
CA ASN A 13 -13.36 23.49 8.90
C ASN A 13 -12.54 23.08 7.66
N ASP A 14 -13.26 22.81 6.56
CA ASP A 14 -12.69 22.38 5.28
C ASP A 14 -11.63 23.35 4.73
N VAL A 15 -11.79 24.65 4.98
CA VAL A 15 -10.83 25.66 4.52
C VAL A 15 -9.44 25.39 5.11
N ARG A 16 -9.35 25.11 6.42
CA ARG A 16 -8.07 24.84 7.08
C ARG A 16 -7.50 23.46 6.71
N LEU A 17 -8.37 22.46 6.53
CA LEU A 17 -7.97 21.12 6.08
C LEU A 17 -7.35 21.17 4.67
N ARG A 18 -7.99 21.84 3.71
CA ARG A 18 -7.44 22.01 2.36
C ARG A 18 -6.23 22.94 2.31
N GLN A 19 -6.14 23.93 3.19
CA GLN A 19 -4.91 24.72 3.36
C GLN A 19 -3.72 23.85 3.77
N PHE A 20 -3.91 22.86 4.63
CA PHE A 20 -2.86 21.91 4.98
C PHE A 20 -2.38 21.13 3.75
N ILE A 21 -3.30 20.58 2.94
CA ILE A 21 -2.97 19.85 1.71
C ILE A 21 -2.17 20.74 0.74
N ARG A 22 -2.62 21.97 0.51
CA ARG A 22 -1.93 22.93 -0.38
C ARG A 22 -0.52 23.28 0.09
N ALA A 23 -0.34 23.41 1.41
CA ALA A 23 0.95 23.72 2.02
C ALA A 23 1.95 22.55 2.00
N PHE A 24 1.49 21.32 1.73
CA PHE A 24 2.34 20.12 1.75
C PHE A 24 3.51 20.22 0.76
N SER A 25 3.27 20.62 -0.49
CA SER A 25 4.36 20.72 -1.50
C SER A 25 5.45 21.72 -1.11
N GLY A 26 5.13 22.78 -0.37
CA GLY A 26 6.14 23.73 0.12
C GLY A 26 7.01 23.16 1.24
N LYS A 27 6.50 22.18 1.99
CA LYS A 27 7.18 21.52 3.12
C LYS A 27 7.88 20.21 2.75
N ALA A 28 7.55 19.65 1.59
CA ALA A 28 8.10 18.40 1.08
C ALA A 28 8.77 18.57 -0.30
N GLY A 29 8.97 19.82 -0.73
CA GLY A 29 9.47 20.16 -2.05
C GLY A 29 11.00 20.04 -2.21
N PRO A 30 11.51 20.37 -3.42
CA PRO A 30 12.94 20.40 -3.70
C PRO A 30 13.69 21.32 -2.72
N GLY A 31 14.84 20.84 -2.20
CA GLY A 31 15.70 21.60 -1.28
C GLY A 31 15.47 21.34 0.20
N THR A 32 14.42 20.59 0.57
CA THR A 32 14.24 20.08 1.95
C THR A 32 15.21 18.95 2.25
N SER A 33 15.64 18.79 3.51
CA SER A 33 16.40 17.60 3.92
C SER A 33 15.48 16.35 3.94
N LEU A 34 16.08 15.15 3.94
CA LEU A 34 15.31 13.91 4.06
C LEU A 34 14.53 13.84 5.39
N GLU A 35 15.09 14.40 6.47
CA GLU A 35 14.45 14.47 7.78
C GLU A 35 13.22 15.40 7.76
N GLU A 36 13.36 16.59 7.18
CA GLU A 36 12.26 17.55 7.03
C GLU A 36 11.12 16.97 6.18
N PHE A 37 11.49 16.30 5.08
CA PHE A 37 10.56 15.59 4.21
C PHE A 37 9.83 14.46 4.95
N THR A 38 10.55 13.68 5.75
CA THR A 38 9.97 12.61 6.56
C THR A 38 8.97 13.18 7.57
N GLY A 39 9.34 14.24 8.30
CA GLY A 39 8.42 14.90 9.25
C GLY A 39 7.22 15.58 8.57
N ALA A 40 7.35 16.02 7.31
CA ALA A 40 6.21 16.49 6.52
C ALA A 40 5.29 15.34 6.10
N LEU A 41 5.85 14.20 5.69
CA LEU A 41 5.09 13.00 5.36
C LEU A 41 4.40 12.37 6.57
N ASP A 42 5.00 12.41 7.75
CA ASP A 42 4.34 11.89 8.96
C ASP A 42 3.09 12.70 9.29
N LYS A 43 3.15 14.03 9.12
CA LYS A 43 1.97 14.90 9.24
C LYS A 43 0.95 14.63 8.14
N TRP A 44 1.38 14.40 6.89
CA TRP A 44 0.50 14.02 5.80
C TRP A 44 -0.22 12.69 6.08
N THR A 45 0.49 11.72 6.67
CA THR A 45 -0.04 10.39 6.99
C THR A 45 -1.02 10.46 8.14
N VAL A 46 -0.68 11.19 9.22
CA VAL A 46 -1.63 11.46 10.30
C VAL A 46 -2.86 12.20 9.76
N PHE A 47 -2.68 13.18 8.86
CA PHE A 47 -3.81 13.85 8.24
C PHE A 47 -4.72 12.87 7.50
N CYS A 48 -4.18 12.06 6.59
CA CYS A 48 -4.95 11.09 5.80
C CYS A 48 -5.62 10.04 6.69
N ALA A 49 -4.93 9.55 7.73
CA ALA A 49 -5.47 8.56 8.64
C ALA A 49 -6.68 9.10 9.42
N GLN A 50 -6.56 10.32 9.94
CA GLN A 50 -7.65 10.97 10.68
C GLN A 50 -8.80 11.34 9.75
N THR A 51 -8.55 11.89 8.57
CA THR A 51 -9.62 12.22 7.60
C THR A 51 -10.36 10.98 7.13
N LEU A 52 -9.65 9.86 6.90
CA LEU A 52 -10.28 8.61 6.50
C LEU A 52 -11.13 8.02 7.63
N TYR A 53 -10.65 8.10 8.86
CA TYR A 53 -11.39 7.64 10.05
C TYR A 53 -12.64 8.49 10.34
N PHE A 54 -12.65 9.75 9.93
CA PHE A 54 -13.81 10.65 9.98
C PHE A 54 -14.70 10.60 8.73
N ASP A 55 -14.54 9.57 7.88
CA ASP A 55 -15.33 9.36 6.67
C ASP A 55 -15.28 10.55 5.69
N ARG A 56 -14.07 11.11 5.50
CA ARG A 56 -13.78 12.19 4.55
C ARG A 56 -12.83 11.73 3.43
N PRO A 57 -13.22 10.76 2.59
CA PRO A 57 -12.38 10.26 1.50
C PRO A 57 -12.04 11.35 0.46
N ASP A 58 -12.89 12.37 0.30
CA ASP A 58 -12.64 13.50 -0.60
C ASP A 58 -11.36 14.28 -0.27
N LEU A 59 -11.03 14.41 1.03
CA LEU A 59 -9.80 15.06 1.48
C LEU A 59 -8.59 14.13 1.35
N VAL A 60 -8.80 12.82 1.50
CA VAL A 60 -7.76 11.80 1.31
C VAL A 60 -7.34 11.77 -0.16
N ASP A 61 -8.30 11.75 -1.09
CA ASP A 61 -7.99 11.76 -2.52
C ASP A 61 -7.24 13.03 -2.95
N GLU A 62 -7.65 14.22 -2.50
CA GLU A 62 -6.90 15.46 -2.79
C GLU A 62 -5.46 15.39 -2.22
N ALA A 63 -5.29 14.80 -1.04
CA ALA A 63 -3.99 14.63 -0.41
C ALA A 63 -3.10 13.61 -1.16
N ILE A 64 -3.67 12.50 -1.65
CA ILE A 64 -2.99 11.49 -2.47
C ILE A 64 -2.57 12.11 -3.80
N ASP A 65 -3.46 12.81 -4.49
CA ASP A 65 -3.16 13.50 -5.75
C ASP A 65 -1.96 14.44 -5.57
N LYS A 66 -1.99 15.25 -4.51
CA LYS A 66 -0.91 16.19 -4.19
C LYS A 66 0.43 15.51 -3.91
N LEU A 67 0.41 14.37 -3.24
CA LEU A 67 1.62 13.57 -2.98
C LEU A 67 2.13 12.90 -4.26
N CYS A 68 1.24 12.37 -5.10
CA CYS A 68 1.59 11.75 -6.37
C CYS A 68 2.26 12.76 -7.32
N GLU A 69 1.73 13.98 -7.40
CA GLU A 69 2.36 15.05 -8.18
C GLU A 69 3.76 15.38 -7.68
N LEU A 70 3.98 15.44 -6.36
CA LEU A 70 5.32 15.61 -5.81
C LEU A 70 6.24 14.44 -6.16
N TYR A 71 5.75 13.20 -6.02
CA TYR A 71 6.50 11.97 -6.28
C TYR A 71 7.06 11.91 -7.70
N LYS A 72 6.25 12.31 -8.70
CA LYS A 72 6.65 12.32 -10.13
C LYS A 72 7.86 13.20 -10.43
N HIS A 73 8.19 14.15 -9.54
CA HIS A 73 9.31 15.07 -9.71
C HIS A 73 10.60 14.61 -9.01
N PHE A 74 10.62 13.43 -8.38
CA PHE A 74 11.82 12.90 -7.75
C PHE A 74 12.88 12.53 -8.79
N GLY A 75 14.14 12.88 -8.50
CA GLY A 75 15.31 12.51 -9.30
C GLY A 75 15.63 11.00 -9.28
N ILE A 76 16.85 10.62 -9.65
CA ILE A 76 17.29 9.20 -9.68
C ILE A 76 18.40 8.89 -8.68
N ASP A 77 18.83 9.88 -7.91
CA ASP A 77 19.88 9.71 -6.92
C ASP A 77 19.38 8.91 -5.70
N GLU A 78 20.31 8.65 -4.78
CA GLU A 78 20.03 7.90 -3.56
C GLU A 78 19.02 8.63 -2.65
N ASP A 79 19.10 9.96 -2.54
CA ASP A 79 18.15 10.76 -1.76
C ASP A 79 16.74 10.63 -2.32
N ALA A 80 16.57 10.73 -3.63
CA ALA A 80 15.31 10.51 -4.32
C ALA A 80 14.79 9.07 -4.12
N THR A 81 15.68 8.08 -4.08
CA THR A 81 15.32 6.69 -3.78
C THR A 81 14.82 6.55 -2.33
N ARG A 82 15.52 7.14 -1.36
CA ARG A 82 15.09 7.17 0.05
C ARG A 82 13.74 7.86 0.20
N ARG A 83 13.51 9.00 -0.48
CA ARG A 83 12.20 9.69 -0.49
C ARG A 83 11.08 8.82 -1.06
N ARG A 84 11.31 8.13 -2.18
CA ARG A 84 10.34 7.19 -2.76
C ARG A 84 9.96 6.11 -1.76
N PHE A 85 10.95 5.56 -1.05
CA PHE A 85 10.70 4.55 -0.03
C PHE A 85 9.89 5.10 1.13
N THR A 86 10.27 6.28 1.65
CA THR A 86 9.53 6.97 2.72
C THR A 86 8.06 7.16 2.31
N VAL A 87 7.78 7.60 1.07
CA VAL A 87 6.41 7.72 0.55
C VAL A 87 5.67 6.39 0.58
N VAL A 88 6.25 5.32 0.05
CA VAL A 88 5.59 4.02 -0.02
C VAL A 88 5.33 3.42 1.36
N VAL A 89 6.25 3.55 2.31
CA VAL A 89 6.01 3.16 3.70
C VAL A 89 4.74 3.80 4.26
N ARG A 90 4.53 5.10 4.01
CA ARG A 90 3.32 5.82 4.47
C ARG A 90 2.07 5.44 3.69
N ILE A 91 2.19 5.14 2.39
CA ILE A 91 1.08 4.59 1.58
C ILE A 91 0.58 3.27 2.15
N TYR A 92 1.48 2.36 2.56
CA TYR A 92 1.10 1.11 3.21
C TYR A 92 0.35 1.35 4.52
N VAL A 93 0.75 2.33 5.32
CA VAL A 93 0.03 2.70 6.55
C VAL A 93 -1.41 3.14 6.26
N ILE A 94 -1.62 4.03 5.29
CA ILE A 94 -2.97 4.48 4.91
C ILE A 94 -3.76 3.34 4.25
N GLY A 95 -3.12 2.55 3.40
CA GLY A 95 -3.72 1.40 2.74
C GLY A 95 -4.22 0.35 3.73
N ALA A 96 -3.42 0.02 4.75
CA ALA A 96 -3.81 -0.88 5.82
C ALA A 96 -5.01 -0.34 6.61
N LEU A 97 -5.03 0.96 6.92
CA LEU A 97 -6.21 1.60 7.54
C LEU A 97 -7.44 1.52 6.64
N ALA A 98 -7.29 1.82 5.35
CA ALA A 98 -8.38 1.74 4.39
C ALA A 98 -8.97 0.32 4.31
N VAL A 99 -8.13 -0.71 4.40
CA VAL A 99 -8.58 -2.11 4.47
C VAL A 99 -9.41 -2.39 5.73
N ARG A 100 -8.98 -1.89 6.90
CA ARG A 100 -9.72 -2.08 8.16
C ARG A 100 -11.04 -1.33 8.19
N LEU A 101 -11.10 -0.15 7.56
CA LEU A 101 -12.30 0.69 7.44
C LEU A 101 -13.20 0.31 6.25
N ALA A 102 -12.83 -0.68 5.45
CA ALA A 102 -13.53 -1.04 4.22
C ALA A 102 -13.65 0.11 3.20
N ALA A 103 -12.69 1.04 3.20
CA ALA A 103 -12.62 2.17 2.28
C ALA A 103 -11.99 1.76 0.94
N TRP A 104 -12.70 0.91 0.21
CA TRP A 104 -12.20 0.22 -0.99
C TRP A 104 -11.82 1.15 -2.14
N ALA A 105 -12.55 2.25 -2.34
CA ALA A 105 -12.18 3.28 -3.31
C ALA A 105 -10.81 3.91 -2.98
N THR A 106 -10.50 4.11 -1.69
CA THR A 106 -9.18 4.60 -1.24
C THR A 106 -8.08 3.56 -1.49
N VAL A 107 -8.36 2.26 -1.29
CA VAL A 107 -7.43 1.18 -1.64
C VAL A 107 -7.11 1.22 -3.14
N HIS A 108 -8.12 1.36 -4.01
CA HIS A 108 -7.91 1.55 -5.45
C HIS A 108 -7.10 2.83 -5.76
N SER A 109 -7.50 3.97 -5.18
CA SER A 109 -6.85 5.28 -5.38
C SER A 109 -5.36 5.26 -4.99
N LEU A 110 -4.99 4.57 -3.91
CA LEU A 110 -3.58 4.47 -3.49
C LEU A 110 -2.74 3.56 -4.37
N THR A 111 -3.33 2.57 -5.03
CA THR A 111 -2.57 1.48 -5.66
C THR A 111 -2.32 1.75 -7.13
N LEU A 112 -3.34 2.21 -7.86
CA LEU A 112 -3.27 2.46 -9.30
C LEU A 112 -2.88 3.92 -9.59
N ARG A 113 -1.61 4.24 -9.31
CA ARG A 113 -1.01 5.56 -9.58
C ARG A 113 0.12 5.44 -10.60
N PRO A 114 -0.16 5.61 -11.90
CA PRO A 114 0.87 5.56 -12.92
C PRO A 114 1.90 6.68 -12.77
N VAL A 115 3.17 6.31 -12.80
CA VAL A 115 4.29 7.25 -12.66
C VAL A 115 5.41 6.89 -13.64
N PRO A 116 6.13 7.88 -14.20
CA PRO A 116 7.29 7.60 -15.02
C PRO A 116 8.39 6.92 -14.20
N SER A 117 9.19 6.10 -14.87
CA SER A 117 10.36 5.43 -14.31
C SER A 117 11.30 6.44 -13.68
N SER A 118 11.63 7.48 -14.44
CA SER A 118 12.39 8.64 -13.97
C SER A 118 12.16 9.85 -14.87
N LEU A 119 12.70 11.01 -14.45
CA LEU A 119 12.73 12.21 -15.28
C LEU A 119 13.50 12.03 -16.60
N TYR A 120 14.38 11.02 -16.69
CA TYR A 120 15.20 10.74 -17.87
C TYR A 120 14.61 9.65 -18.78
N ASP A 121 13.58 8.95 -18.31
CA ASP A 121 12.86 7.91 -19.04
C ASP A 121 11.35 8.08 -18.80
N PRO A 122 10.75 9.15 -19.37
CA PRO A 122 9.35 9.48 -19.13
C PRO A 122 8.37 8.53 -19.84
N ASP A 123 8.84 7.78 -20.84
CA ASP A 123 8.01 6.86 -21.63
C ASP A 123 7.82 5.50 -20.93
N TYR A 124 8.78 5.09 -20.09
CA TYR A 124 8.61 3.91 -19.24
C TYR A 124 7.72 4.25 -18.03
N ILE A 125 6.40 4.10 -18.20
CA ILE A 125 5.43 4.31 -17.12
C ILE A 125 5.26 3.03 -16.30
N TYR A 126 5.45 3.11 -14.98
CA TYR A 126 5.03 2.07 -14.05
C TYR A 126 3.52 2.18 -13.78
N SER A 127 2.81 1.06 -13.69
CA SER A 127 1.38 1.04 -13.31
C SER A 127 1.12 1.58 -11.90
N SER A 128 2.11 1.46 -11.00
CA SER A 128 2.02 1.90 -9.62
C SER A 128 3.33 2.49 -9.11
N TRP A 129 3.22 3.62 -8.43
CA TRP A 129 4.31 4.20 -7.62
C TRP A 129 4.85 3.28 -6.51
N ILE A 130 4.07 2.29 -6.05
CA ILE A 130 4.51 1.29 -5.08
C ILE A 130 5.59 0.41 -5.73
N ARG A 131 5.31 -0.10 -6.94
CA ARG A 131 6.30 -0.89 -7.69
C ARG A 131 7.51 -0.04 -8.08
N ASN A 132 7.29 1.19 -8.54
CA ASN A 132 8.38 2.09 -8.89
C ASN A 132 9.36 2.26 -7.72
N ALA A 133 8.87 2.62 -6.52
CA ALA A 133 9.74 2.80 -5.37
C ALA A 133 10.49 1.52 -4.99
N THR A 134 9.78 0.39 -4.89
CA THR A 134 10.37 -0.88 -4.45
C THR A 134 11.43 -1.39 -5.41
N VAL A 135 11.28 -1.17 -6.72
CA VAL A 135 12.32 -1.48 -7.72
C VAL A 135 13.57 -0.61 -7.52
N PHE A 136 13.42 0.70 -7.29
CA PHE A 136 14.55 1.60 -7.04
C PHE A 136 15.29 1.22 -5.75
N VAL A 137 14.56 0.94 -4.68
CA VAL A 137 15.12 0.49 -3.38
C VAL A 137 15.85 -0.85 -3.50
N ALA A 138 15.29 -1.79 -4.27
CA ALA A 138 15.93 -3.07 -4.53
C ALA A 138 17.26 -2.87 -5.29
N ARG A 139 17.25 -2.06 -6.36
CA ARG A 139 18.45 -1.78 -7.17
C ARG A 139 19.54 -1.04 -6.41
N ALA A 140 19.16 -0.14 -5.51
CA ALA A 140 20.10 0.63 -4.70
C ALA A 140 20.62 -0.15 -3.47
N ASN A 141 20.16 -1.38 -3.25
CA ASN A 141 20.47 -2.19 -2.05
C ASN A 141 20.16 -1.48 -0.72
N LEU A 142 19.26 -0.49 -0.69
CA LEU A 142 18.93 0.25 0.54
C LEU A 142 18.18 -0.60 1.56
N HIS A 143 17.57 -1.69 1.10
CA HIS A 143 16.98 -2.72 1.97
C HIS A 143 18.04 -3.59 2.69
N MET A 144 19.33 -3.38 2.40
CA MET A 144 20.46 -4.14 2.96
C MET A 144 21.24 -3.37 4.03
N GLU A 145 20.84 -2.14 4.38
CA GLU A 145 21.49 -1.34 5.43
C GLU A 145 21.14 -1.82 6.86
N SER A 146 20.23 -2.79 7.00
CA SER A 146 19.93 -3.47 8.27
C SER A 146 20.74 -4.75 8.43
N ASP A 147 21.21 -5.03 9.66
CA ASP A 147 21.87 -6.29 10.04
C ASP A 147 20.94 -7.54 9.97
N GLU A 148 19.72 -7.41 9.43
CA GLU A 148 18.75 -8.49 9.36
C GLU A 148 19.07 -9.55 8.28
N PRO A 149 18.78 -10.83 8.55
CA PRO A 149 19.03 -11.93 7.61
C PRO A 149 18.30 -11.77 6.28
N ALA A 150 18.83 -12.45 5.26
CA ALA A 150 18.33 -12.44 3.90
C ALA A 150 16.84 -12.74 3.71
N GLN A 151 16.28 -13.54 4.60
CA GLN A 151 14.88 -13.95 4.57
C GLN A 151 13.92 -12.87 5.07
N ALA A 152 14.40 -11.82 5.74
CA ALA A 152 13.59 -10.65 6.13
C ALA A 152 13.36 -9.66 4.96
N ARG A 153 14.01 -9.87 3.80
CA ARG A 153 14.09 -8.93 2.67
C ARG A 153 12.79 -8.71 1.90
N GLY A 154 11.90 -9.71 1.79
CA GLY A 154 10.68 -9.61 0.96
C GLY A 154 9.59 -8.75 1.57
N GLY A 155 9.56 -8.71 2.90
CA GLY A 155 8.61 -7.96 3.71
C GLY A 155 9.12 -6.60 4.16
N PHE A 156 10.27 -6.13 3.66
CA PHE A 156 10.95 -4.94 4.19
C PHE A 156 10.04 -3.70 4.24
N VAL A 157 9.24 -3.47 3.20
CA VAL A 157 8.28 -2.36 3.17
C VAL A 157 7.16 -2.52 4.22
N LEU A 158 6.70 -3.75 4.44
CA LEU A 158 5.66 -4.09 5.42
C LEU A 158 6.20 -3.93 6.85
N SER A 159 7.41 -4.41 7.12
CA SER A 159 8.09 -4.24 8.41
C SER A 159 8.36 -2.75 8.70
N ALA A 160 8.83 -1.99 7.71
CA ALA A 160 9.04 -0.55 7.84
C ALA A 160 7.73 0.21 8.12
N ALA A 161 6.65 -0.12 7.40
CA ALA A 161 5.34 0.47 7.65
C ALA A 161 4.79 0.12 9.03
N ARG A 162 4.97 -1.13 9.47
CA ARG A 162 4.59 -1.56 10.82
C ARG A 162 5.36 -0.79 11.89
N ASN A 163 6.66 -0.58 11.73
CA ASN A 163 7.46 0.19 12.69
C ASN A 163 6.95 1.64 12.79
N VAL A 164 6.64 2.27 11.66
CA VAL A 164 6.01 3.61 11.66
C VAL A 164 4.65 3.60 12.38
N MET A 165 3.84 2.55 12.23
CA MET A 165 2.57 2.43 12.96
C MET A 165 2.77 2.25 14.47
N VAL A 166 3.81 1.54 14.90
CA VAL A 166 4.18 1.40 16.32
C VAL A 166 4.61 2.76 16.88
N GLU A 167 5.52 3.46 16.20
CA GLU A 167 6.08 4.75 16.63
C GLU A 167 5.04 5.88 16.63
N HIS A 168 4.04 5.81 15.76
CA HIS A 168 3.05 6.87 15.57
C HIS A 168 1.60 6.36 15.70
N PRO A 169 1.09 6.18 16.93
CA PRO A 169 -0.30 5.74 17.16
C PRO A 169 -1.36 6.60 16.46
N ALA A 170 -1.09 7.90 16.25
CA ALA A 170 -1.99 8.80 15.54
C ALA A 170 -2.22 8.45 14.05
N MET A 171 -1.42 7.56 13.46
CA MET A 171 -1.62 7.04 12.09
C MET A 171 -2.55 5.83 12.03
N ARG A 172 -2.96 5.29 13.20
CA ARG A 172 -3.85 4.13 13.34
C ARG A 172 -4.99 4.43 14.33
N PRO A 173 -5.82 5.46 14.06
CA PRO A 173 -6.84 5.92 15.01
C PRO A 173 -7.88 4.88 15.42
N ASP A 174 -8.02 3.81 14.64
CA ASP A 174 -8.97 2.71 14.83
C ASP A 174 -8.41 1.54 15.65
N LEU A 175 -7.10 1.51 15.91
CA LEU A 175 -6.43 0.42 16.62
C LEU A 175 -5.96 0.85 18.01
N THR A 176 -6.20 -0.02 18.99
CA THR A 176 -5.64 0.10 20.33
C THR A 176 -4.21 -0.45 20.39
N GLU A 177 -3.47 -0.13 21.47
CA GLU A 177 -2.08 -0.59 21.64
C GLU A 177 -1.95 -2.12 21.73
N ASP A 178 -2.93 -2.81 22.31
CA ASP A 178 -2.94 -4.28 22.40
C ASP A 178 -3.12 -4.97 21.04
N GLN A 179 -3.68 -4.27 20.06
CA GLN A 179 -3.83 -4.75 18.69
C GLN A 179 -2.56 -4.55 17.85
N VAL A 180 -1.56 -3.83 18.37
CA VAL A 180 -0.28 -3.54 17.72
C VAL A 180 0.87 -3.86 18.70
N PRO A 181 1.14 -5.15 18.95
CA PRO A 181 2.10 -5.56 19.97
C PRO A 181 3.51 -5.05 19.65
N THR A 182 4.20 -4.46 20.64
CA THR A 182 5.58 -3.95 20.45
C THR A 182 6.65 -5.04 20.57
N ASP A 183 6.37 -6.07 21.36
CA ASP A 183 7.40 -6.99 21.84
C ASP A 183 7.53 -8.23 20.94
N GLU A 184 6.41 -8.86 20.60
CA GLU A 184 6.37 -10.06 19.75
C GLU A 184 5.28 -9.97 18.68
N ILE A 185 5.67 -10.18 17.42
CA ILE A 185 4.75 -10.27 16.30
C ILE A 185 3.95 -11.57 16.41
N SER A 186 2.70 -11.47 16.84
CA SER A 186 1.77 -12.59 16.93
C SER A 186 0.84 -12.66 15.72
N ALA A 187 0.06 -13.74 15.60
CA ALA A 187 -1.00 -13.85 14.60
C ALA A 187 -2.14 -12.82 14.79
N ARG A 188 -2.23 -12.22 15.99
CA ARG A 188 -3.25 -11.20 16.34
C ARG A 188 -2.81 -9.76 16.06
N ASP A 189 -1.62 -9.57 15.52
CA ASP A 189 -1.11 -8.26 15.12
C ASP A 189 -1.96 -7.68 13.99
N ALA A 190 -2.92 -6.83 14.35
CA ALA A 190 -3.90 -6.27 13.42
C ALA A 190 -3.23 -5.31 12.43
N ALA A 191 -2.16 -4.61 12.85
CA ALA A 191 -1.40 -3.74 11.98
C ALA A 191 -0.71 -4.55 10.87
N LEU A 192 0.05 -5.60 11.23
CA LEU A 192 0.72 -6.42 10.23
C LEU A 192 -0.25 -7.19 9.34
N ASN A 193 -1.37 -7.69 9.89
CA ASN A 193 -2.39 -8.38 9.10
C ASN A 193 -2.96 -7.45 8.03
N SER A 194 -3.44 -6.27 8.42
CA SER A 194 -4.01 -5.31 7.47
C SER A 194 -2.99 -4.75 6.47
N LEU A 195 -1.71 -4.66 6.84
CA LEU A 195 -0.62 -4.36 5.91
C LEU A 195 -0.47 -5.45 4.83
N CYS A 196 -0.50 -6.73 5.23
CA CYS A 196 -0.44 -7.86 4.30
C CYS A 196 -1.69 -7.93 3.39
N GLU A 197 -2.87 -7.64 3.95
CA GLU A 197 -4.12 -7.56 3.19
C GLU A 197 -4.09 -6.42 2.16
N PHE A 198 -3.57 -5.25 2.53
CA PHE A 198 -3.40 -4.14 1.57
C PHE A 198 -2.39 -4.50 0.47
N ASP A 199 -1.27 -5.14 0.81
CA ASP A 199 -0.25 -5.56 -0.15
C ASP A 199 -0.80 -6.48 -1.24
N ILE A 200 -1.56 -7.51 -0.83
CA ILE A 200 -2.12 -8.46 -1.79
C ILE A 200 -3.25 -7.81 -2.62
N ALA A 201 -4.05 -6.92 -2.01
CA ALA A 201 -5.05 -6.12 -2.72
C ALA A 201 -4.41 -5.24 -3.80
N TYR A 202 -3.33 -4.54 -3.47
CA TYR A 202 -2.52 -3.77 -4.40
C TYR A 202 -2.09 -4.63 -5.60
N CYS A 203 -1.59 -5.84 -5.33
CA CYS A 203 -1.13 -6.74 -6.37
C CYS A 203 -2.26 -7.16 -7.31
N PHE A 204 -3.43 -7.51 -6.76
CA PHE A 204 -4.60 -7.85 -7.57
C PHE A 204 -5.06 -6.68 -8.44
N ILE A 205 -5.11 -5.46 -7.89
CA ILE A 205 -5.53 -4.25 -8.63
C ILE A 205 -4.60 -3.98 -9.80
N VAL A 206 -3.29 -4.01 -9.57
CA VAL A 206 -2.31 -3.78 -10.64
C VAL A 206 -2.34 -4.89 -11.69
N ALA A 207 -2.51 -6.15 -11.30
CA ALA A 207 -2.62 -7.25 -12.26
C ALA A 207 -3.90 -7.14 -13.12
N ALA A 208 -5.02 -6.72 -12.52
CA ALA A 208 -6.29 -6.60 -13.23
C ALA A 208 -6.41 -5.34 -14.09
N MET A 209 -5.78 -4.23 -13.69
CA MET A 209 -6.05 -2.89 -14.25
C MET A 209 -4.80 -2.12 -14.69
N GLY A 210 -3.60 -2.59 -14.33
CA GLY A 210 -2.35 -1.92 -14.67
C GLY A 210 -2.10 -1.91 -16.17
N SER A 211 -1.96 -0.73 -16.76
CA SER A 211 -1.65 -0.55 -18.19
C SER A 211 -0.19 -0.19 -18.46
N GLY A 212 0.60 0.07 -17.42
CA GLY A 212 2.02 0.38 -17.49
C GLY A 212 2.92 -0.86 -17.30
N HIS A 213 4.22 -0.60 -17.28
CA HIS A 213 5.24 -1.58 -17.00
C HIS A 213 5.36 -1.87 -15.49
N GLY A 214 6.15 -2.90 -15.18
CA GLY A 214 6.44 -3.30 -13.81
C GLY A 214 5.19 -3.85 -13.13
N SER A 215 4.98 -5.16 -13.28
CA SER A 215 3.97 -5.90 -12.53
C SER A 215 4.14 -5.68 -11.03
N ALA A 216 3.05 -5.82 -10.29
CA ALA A 216 3.12 -5.82 -8.84
C ALA A 216 3.99 -6.97 -8.32
N TYR A 217 4.44 -6.82 -7.07
CA TYR A 217 5.25 -7.81 -6.39
C TYR A 217 4.65 -8.02 -4.99
N PRO A 218 4.22 -9.25 -4.64
CA PRO A 218 3.54 -9.52 -3.38
C PRO A 218 4.55 -9.60 -2.24
N SER A 219 4.93 -8.47 -1.66
CA SER A 219 5.82 -8.41 -0.50
C SER A 219 5.29 -9.21 0.71
N SER A 220 3.98 -9.43 0.78
CA SER A 220 3.34 -10.27 1.79
C SER A 220 3.71 -11.75 1.69
N SER A 221 4.31 -12.21 0.58
CA SER A 221 4.83 -13.59 0.43
C SER A 221 5.93 -13.93 1.44
N ALA A 222 6.54 -12.91 2.06
CA ALA A 222 7.51 -13.07 3.13
C ALA A 222 6.90 -13.41 4.49
N PHE A 223 5.59 -13.22 4.65
CA PHE A 223 4.84 -13.53 5.86
C PHE A 223 3.95 -14.74 5.66
N ASP A 224 3.37 -15.22 6.76
CA ASP A 224 2.38 -16.29 6.74
C ASP A 224 1.16 -15.91 5.88
N GLU A 225 0.75 -16.80 4.97
CA GLU A 225 -0.35 -16.52 4.06
C GLU A 225 -1.68 -16.25 4.77
N ASP A 226 -1.89 -16.74 6.00
CA ASP A 226 -3.10 -16.49 6.79
C ASP A 226 -3.31 -15.00 7.08
N ARG A 227 -2.26 -14.17 6.99
CA ARG A 227 -2.36 -12.72 7.11
C ARG A 227 -2.96 -12.06 5.86
N SER A 228 -2.82 -12.67 4.69
CA SER A 228 -3.24 -12.09 3.39
C SER A 228 -4.54 -12.70 2.85
N LYS A 229 -4.80 -13.97 3.14
CA LYS A 229 -6.00 -14.70 2.69
C LYS A 229 -7.33 -13.97 2.94
N PRO A 230 -7.56 -13.30 4.08
CA PRO A 230 -8.83 -12.62 4.33
C PRO A 230 -9.19 -11.60 3.26
N MET A 231 -8.20 -10.95 2.63
CA MET A 231 -8.45 -10.01 1.55
C MET A 231 -9.04 -10.70 0.31
N ALA A 232 -8.40 -11.77 -0.18
CA ALA A 232 -8.88 -12.51 -1.34
C ALA A 232 -10.27 -13.10 -1.08
N GLN A 233 -10.52 -13.62 0.13
CA GLN A 233 -11.81 -14.16 0.53
C GLN A 233 -12.91 -13.09 0.51
N ARG A 234 -12.63 -11.87 0.97
CA ARG A 234 -13.59 -10.75 0.90
C ARG A 234 -13.88 -10.32 -0.53
N ILE A 235 -12.84 -10.25 -1.38
CA ILE A 235 -12.99 -9.89 -2.81
C ILE A 235 -13.97 -10.83 -3.52
N VAL A 236 -13.80 -12.14 -3.36
CA VAL A 236 -14.66 -13.11 -4.05
C VAL A 236 -16.07 -13.18 -3.46
N ALA A 237 -16.24 -12.85 -2.18
CA ALA A 237 -17.53 -12.90 -1.49
C ALA A 237 -18.42 -11.67 -1.72
N ASP A 238 -17.84 -10.49 -1.97
CA ASP A 238 -18.58 -9.22 -2.02
C ASP A 238 -18.43 -8.53 -3.39
N ALA A 239 -19.53 -8.48 -4.15
CA ALA A 239 -19.56 -7.82 -5.46
C ALA A 239 -19.47 -6.29 -5.38
N ASN A 240 -19.97 -5.67 -4.31
CA ASN A 240 -19.88 -4.22 -4.12
C ASN A 240 -18.45 -3.79 -3.77
N LEU A 241 -17.74 -4.62 -3.00
CA LEU A 241 -16.31 -4.45 -2.80
C LEU A 241 -15.56 -4.55 -4.14
N ARG A 242 -15.88 -5.55 -4.97
CA ARG A 242 -15.25 -5.69 -6.30
C ARG A 242 -15.48 -4.46 -7.18
N GLU A 243 -16.70 -3.94 -7.24
CA GLU A 243 -17.00 -2.74 -8.03
C GLU A 243 -16.17 -1.52 -7.57
N GLN A 244 -15.96 -1.36 -6.26
CA GLN A 244 -15.17 -0.25 -5.73
C GLN A 244 -13.66 -0.42 -5.92
N MET A 245 -13.14 -1.65 -5.78
CA MET A 245 -11.71 -1.94 -5.95
C MET A 245 -11.29 -2.08 -7.41
N PHE A 246 -12.20 -2.56 -8.27
CA PHE A 246 -11.94 -2.90 -9.67
C PHE A 246 -13.02 -2.31 -10.59
N PRO A 247 -13.21 -0.98 -10.58
CA PRO A 247 -14.33 -0.34 -11.29
C PRO A 247 -14.32 -0.70 -12.78
N GLY A 248 -15.43 -1.26 -13.26
CA GLY A 248 -15.61 -1.66 -14.66
C GLY A 248 -14.82 -2.90 -15.12
N VAL A 249 -14.17 -3.63 -14.20
CA VAL A 249 -13.42 -4.85 -14.53
C VAL A 249 -14.34 -6.07 -14.41
N PRO A 250 -14.46 -6.90 -15.46
CA PRO A 250 -15.25 -8.14 -15.37
C PRO A 250 -14.66 -9.13 -14.35
N ASP A 251 -15.53 -9.89 -13.68
CA ASP A 251 -15.14 -10.95 -12.73
C ASP A 251 -14.14 -11.96 -13.35
N THR A 252 -14.19 -12.20 -14.66
CA THR A 252 -13.24 -13.05 -15.38
C THR A 252 -11.80 -12.53 -15.33
N ASN A 253 -11.63 -11.21 -15.44
CA ASN A 253 -10.31 -10.57 -15.41
C ASN A 253 -9.80 -10.47 -13.97
N ILE A 254 -10.69 -10.22 -13.01
CA ILE A 254 -10.37 -10.25 -11.59
C ILE A 254 -9.92 -11.67 -11.19
N ALA A 255 -10.61 -12.72 -11.65
CA ALA A 255 -10.23 -14.11 -11.41
C ALA A 255 -8.84 -14.45 -11.97
N ALA A 256 -8.54 -14.03 -13.20
CA ALA A 256 -7.23 -14.20 -13.81
C ALA A 256 -6.13 -13.50 -13.00
N ALA A 257 -6.36 -12.26 -12.57
CA ALA A 257 -5.43 -11.50 -11.75
C ALA A 257 -5.19 -12.16 -10.38
N ILE A 258 -6.24 -12.67 -9.72
CA ILE A 258 -6.11 -13.41 -8.45
C ILE A 258 -5.26 -14.67 -8.66
N ALA A 259 -5.52 -15.44 -9.72
CA ALA A 259 -4.77 -16.66 -10.02
C ALA A 259 -3.28 -16.37 -10.26
N GLU A 260 -2.97 -15.38 -11.10
CA GLU A 260 -1.59 -14.97 -11.41
C GLU A 260 -0.83 -14.55 -10.14
N ILE A 261 -1.43 -13.70 -9.32
CA ILE A 261 -0.77 -13.19 -8.11
C ILE A 261 -0.61 -14.27 -7.04
N TYR A 262 -1.55 -15.20 -6.88
CA TYR A 262 -1.36 -16.34 -5.98
C TYR A 262 -0.23 -17.27 -6.46
N GLU A 263 -0.15 -17.55 -7.76
CA GLU A 263 0.95 -18.36 -8.31
C GLU A 263 2.31 -17.68 -8.05
N LEU A 264 2.38 -16.35 -8.27
CA LEU A 264 3.57 -15.57 -7.97
C LEU A 264 3.92 -15.59 -6.47
N ALA A 265 2.97 -15.33 -5.58
CA ALA A 265 3.21 -15.29 -4.14
C ALA A 265 3.68 -16.64 -3.59
N ILE A 266 3.09 -17.76 -4.03
CA ILE A 266 3.50 -19.11 -3.66
C ILE A 266 4.93 -19.38 -4.12
N ARG A 267 5.26 -19.06 -5.38
CA ARG A 267 6.61 -19.24 -5.94
C ARG A 267 7.66 -18.39 -5.22
N GLU A 268 7.38 -17.12 -4.95
CA GLU A 268 8.29 -16.23 -4.22
C GLU A 268 8.50 -16.72 -2.78
N SER A 269 7.41 -17.13 -2.10
CA SER A 269 7.49 -17.66 -0.75
C SER A 269 8.35 -18.93 -0.67
N ALA A 270 8.15 -19.87 -1.59
CA ALA A 270 8.95 -21.10 -1.66
C ALA A 270 10.42 -20.83 -1.99
N SER A 271 10.69 -19.90 -2.91
CA SER A 271 12.05 -19.62 -3.41
C SER A 271 12.89 -18.79 -2.44
N HIS A 272 12.25 -17.90 -1.67
CA HIS A 272 12.97 -16.87 -0.92
C HIS A 272 12.63 -16.79 0.57
N TYR A 273 11.45 -17.28 1.00
CA TYR A 273 10.94 -16.99 2.35
C TYR A 273 10.58 -18.25 3.17
N GLY A 274 11.06 -19.41 2.72
CA GLY A 274 10.92 -20.68 3.45
C GLY A 274 9.58 -21.39 3.24
N GLY A 275 8.83 -21.06 2.19
CA GLY A 275 7.59 -21.77 1.83
C GLY A 275 6.43 -21.51 2.79
N ARG A 276 6.12 -20.24 3.02
CA ARG A 276 5.02 -19.78 3.90
C ARG A 276 3.67 -19.68 3.21
N TRP A 277 3.66 -19.87 1.89
CA TRP A 277 2.48 -19.86 1.04
C TRP A 277 2.37 -21.19 0.31
N TRP A 278 1.19 -21.81 0.33
CA TRP A 278 0.98 -23.16 -0.21
C TRP A 278 -0.19 -23.28 -1.17
N ALA A 279 -1.28 -22.54 -0.96
CA ALA A 279 -2.45 -22.63 -1.83
C ALA A 279 -3.38 -21.43 -1.71
N MET A 280 -4.17 -21.25 -2.76
CA MET A 280 -5.33 -20.37 -2.71
C MET A 280 -6.39 -20.90 -1.72
N PRO A 281 -7.09 -20.05 -0.95
CA PRO A 281 -8.18 -20.51 -0.09
C PRO A 281 -9.28 -21.23 -0.89
N PRO A 282 -9.92 -22.29 -0.37
CA PRO A 282 -10.90 -23.07 -1.13
C PRO A 282 -12.06 -22.25 -1.70
N SER A 283 -12.54 -21.23 -0.97
CA SER A 283 -13.60 -20.34 -1.45
C SER A 283 -13.15 -19.45 -2.62
N VAL A 284 -11.89 -19.03 -2.60
CA VAL A 284 -11.29 -18.20 -3.66
C VAL A 284 -10.99 -19.08 -4.87
N ASP A 285 -10.43 -20.28 -4.67
CA ASP A 285 -10.15 -21.24 -5.74
C ASP A 285 -11.43 -21.65 -6.49
N ALA A 286 -12.50 -21.95 -5.76
CA ALA A 286 -13.80 -22.27 -6.37
C ALA A 286 -14.37 -21.08 -7.18
N TRP A 287 -14.22 -19.85 -6.68
CA TRP A 287 -14.69 -18.66 -7.38
C TRP A 287 -13.86 -18.36 -8.62
N VAL A 288 -12.53 -18.48 -8.53
CA VAL A 288 -11.61 -18.35 -9.66
C VAL A 288 -11.93 -19.41 -10.72
N GLY A 289 -12.07 -20.68 -10.33
CA GLY A 289 -12.42 -21.76 -11.25
C GLY A 289 -13.76 -21.55 -11.97
N LYS A 290 -14.74 -20.93 -11.32
CA LYS A 290 -16.03 -20.57 -11.92
C LYS A 290 -15.94 -19.42 -12.94
N ASN A 291 -15.03 -18.47 -12.72
CA ASN A 291 -14.92 -17.23 -13.50
C ASN A 291 -13.73 -17.23 -14.47
N SER A 292 -12.84 -18.22 -14.42
CA SER A 292 -11.77 -18.37 -15.40
C SER A 292 -12.33 -18.70 -16.79
N PRO A 293 -11.73 -18.19 -17.88
CA PRO A 293 -12.10 -18.63 -19.22
C PRO A 293 -11.92 -20.16 -19.33
N PRO A 294 -12.76 -20.87 -20.12
CA PRO A 294 -12.52 -22.28 -20.40
C PRO A 294 -11.12 -22.43 -21.00
N VAL A 295 -10.32 -23.30 -20.39
CA VAL A 295 -9.02 -23.69 -20.96
C VAL A 295 -9.33 -24.37 -22.29
N ASN A 296 -9.03 -23.69 -23.40
CA ASN A 296 -9.05 -24.33 -24.71
C ASN A 296 -7.97 -25.42 -24.69
N SER A 297 -8.40 -26.66 -24.55
CA SER A 297 -7.62 -27.89 -24.73
C SER A 297 -7.22 -28.08 -26.18
#